data_AF-A0A3M6TIP1-F1
#
_entry.id   AF-A0A3M6TIP1-F1
#
_cell.length_a   1.000
_cell.length_b   1.000
_cell.length_c   1.000
_cell.angle_alpha   90.00
_cell.angle_beta   90.00
_cell.angle_gamma   90.00
#
_symmetry.space_group_name_H-M   'P 1'
#
loop_
_entity.id
_entity.type
_entity.pdbx_description
1 polymer ?
#
loop_
_entity_poly.entity_id
_entity_poly.type
_entity_poly.pdbx_seq_one_letter_code
_entity_poly.pdbx_strand_id
1 'polypeptide(L)'
;MSATEYNNLLFAISRKLDELNALDHLLFMCRGNLAPGSEGNIHDTLSLCKELEENNNLGSDRLQLMKRLLRGVEDWALLEKVEKFECKRKEYKALLEKIISSLDTLNDLERLIAICRGSVREGSEGNIEDVRSLLRELENQGNLEIDYLDVVKNILAETESNELLKELEQFEERRNREDKSEARKGISISI
;
A
#
# COMPACT_ATOMS: atom_id res chain seq x y z
N MET A 1 0.03 0.20 3.80
CA MET A 1 -1.13 1.01 3.38
C MET A 1 -2.10 0.12 2.68
N SER A 2 -3.38 0.26 3.02
CA SER A 2 -4.47 -0.55 2.46
C SER A 2 -4.67 -0.23 0.98
N ALA A 3 -5.37 -1.12 0.26
CA ALA A 3 -5.82 -0.83 -1.09
C ALA A 3 -6.71 0.43 -1.11
N THR A 4 -7.52 0.62 -0.07
CA THR A 4 -8.42 1.76 0.08
C THR A 4 -7.67 3.08 0.22
N GLU A 5 -6.62 3.15 1.04
CA GLU A 5 -5.82 4.36 1.19
C GLU A 5 -5.11 4.74 -0.11
N TYR A 6 -4.59 3.74 -0.84
CA TYR A 6 -3.98 3.96 -2.13
C TYR A 6 -4.98 4.52 -3.16
N ASN A 7 -6.17 3.92 -3.24
CA ASN A 7 -7.23 4.37 -4.12
C ASN A 7 -7.68 5.80 -3.78
N ASN A 8 -7.79 6.12 -2.49
CA ASN A 8 -8.11 7.48 -2.02
C ASN A 8 -7.03 8.50 -2.42
N LEU A 9 -5.75 8.14 -2.30
CA LEU A 9 -4.64 8.98 -2.75
C LEU A 9 -4.71 9.23 -4.26
N LEU A 10 -4.87 8.18 -5.06
CA LEU A 10 -5.02 8.30 -6.52
C LEU A 10 -6.22 9.15 -6.92
N PHE A 11 -7.35 8.98 -6.25
CA PHE A 11 -8.55 9.76 -6.51
C PHE A 11 -8.33 11.24 -6.21
N ALA A 12 -7.71 11.57 -5.07
CA ALA A 12 -7.39 12.94 -4.70
C ALA A 12 -6.43 13.60 -5.70
N ILE A 13 -5.41 12.86 -6.16
CA ILE A 13 -4.48 13.32 -7.18
C ILE A 13 -5.22 13.57 -8.51
N SER A 14 -5.99 12.59 -8.97
CA SER A 14 -6.70 12.66 -10.25
C SER A 14 -7.62 13.87 -10.31
N ARG A 15 -8.45 14.06 -9.28
CA ARG A 15 -9.33 15.23 -9.17
C ARG A 15 -8.58 16.55 -9.26
N LYS A 16 -7.46 16.66 -8.55
CA LYS A 16 -6.68 17.90 -8.52
C LYS A 16 -6.03 18.20 -9.87
N LEU A 17 -5.54 17.16 -10.56
CA LEU A 17 -4.92 17.29 -11.87
C LEU A 17 -5.96 17.63 -12.96
N ASP A 18 -7.18 17.11 -12.83
CA ASP A 18 -8.31 17.48 -13.68
C ASP A 18 -8.71 18.95 -13.46
N GLU A 19 -8.73 19.43 -12.21
CA GLU A 19 -8.97 20.86 -11.89
C GLU A 19 -7.90 21.79 -12.53
N LEU A 20 -6.68 21.30 -12.71
CA LEU A 20 -5.60 22.02 -13.37
C LEU A 20 -5.64 21.91 -14.91
N ASN A 21 -6.59 21.15 -15.47
CA ASN A 21 -6.64 20.81 -16.90
C ASN A 21 -5.30 20.23 -17.41
N ALA A 22 -4.63 19.43 -16.58
CA ALA A 22 -3.28 18.96 -16.87
C ALA A 22 -3.22 17.74 -17.82
N LEU A 23 -4.36 17.21 -18.25
CA LEU A 23 -4.45 15.93 -18.96
C LEU A 23 -3.55 15.83 -20.18
N ASP A 24 -3.57 16.83 -21.08
CA ASP A 24 -2.73 16.83 -22.30
C ASP A 24 -1.23 16.77 -21.97
N HIS A 25 -0.81 17.51 -20.94
CA HIS A 25 0.58 17.51 -20.50
C HIS A 25 0.95 16.15 -19.86
N LEU A 26 0.06 15.57 -19.06
CA LEU A 26 0.25 14.25 -18.45
C LEU A 26 0.34 13.15 -19.52
N LEU A 27 -0.54 13.15 -20.52
CA LEU A 27 -0.49 12.24 -21.66
C LEU A 27 0.84 12.35 -22.40
N PHE A 28 1.30 13.58 -22.66
CA PHE A 28 2.59 13.80 -23.30
C PHE A 28 3.76 13.23 -22.50
N MET A 29 3.75 13.39 -21.17
CA MET A 29 4.76 12.80 -20.29
C MET A 29 4.68 11.27 -20.23
N CYS A 30 3.49 10.69 -20.35
CA CYS A 30 3.23 9.26 -20.25
C CYS A 30 3.36 8.50 -21.58
N ARG A 31 3.60 9.14 -22.72
CA ARG A 31 3.62 8.51 -24.06
C ARG A 31 4.45 7.22 -24.21
N GLY A 32 5.46 7.00 -23.37
CA GLY A 32 6.28 5.78 -23.38
C GLY A 32 5.82 4.69 -22.41
N ASN A 33 4.75 4.95 -21.66
CA ASN A 33 4.20 4.11 -20.59
C ASN A 33 2.74 3.68 -20.87
N LEU A 34 2.15 4.12 -21.98
CA LEU A 34 0.81 3.75 -22.41
C LEU A 34 0.87 2.60 -23.42
N ALA A 35 -0.18 1.78 -23.43
CA ALA A 35 -0.33 0.78 -24.48
C ALA A 35 -0.54 1.47 -25.84
N PRO A 36 0.02 0.94 -26.95
CA PRO A 36 -0.20 1.52 -28.26
C PRO A 36 -1.69 1.61 -28.61
N GLY A 37 -2.19 2.82 -28.87
CA GLY A 37 -3.57 3.07 -29.26
C GLY A 37 -4.56 3.20 -28.10
N SER A 38 -4.11 3.18 -26.84
CA SER A 38 -4.99 3.40 -25.69
C SER A 38 -5.27 4.89 -25.43
N GLU A 39 -4.54 5.80 -26.06
CA GLU A 39 -4.70 7.26 -25.86
C GLU A 39 -6.12 7.74 -26.16
N GLY A 40 -6.81 7.10 -27.12
CA GLY A 40 -8.18 7.44 -27.48
C GLY A 40 -9.23 7.10 -26.40
N ASN A 41 -8.89 6.27 -25.43
CA ASN A 41 -9.76 5.85 -24.33
C ASN A 41 -9.53 6.63 -23.03
N ILE A 42 -8.53 7.53 -23.01
CA ILE A 42 -8.17 8.32 -21.84
C ILE A 42 -8.86 9.68 -21.95
N HIS A 43 -9.79 9.95 -21.03
CA HIS A 43 -10.64 11.15 -21.07
C HIS A 43 -10.47 12.04 -19.83
N ASP A 44 -9.82 11.53 -18.79
CA ASP A 44 -9.57 12.20 -17.52
C ASP A 44 -8.30 11.62 -16.87
N THR A 45 -7.82 12.27 -15.80
CA THR A 45 -6.60 11.79 -15.12
C THR A 45 -6.82 10.44 -14.44
N LEU A 46 -8.05 10.10 -14.07
CA LEU A 46 -8.37 8.82 -13.44
C LEU A 46 -8.23 7.65 -14.42
N SER A 47 -8.74 7.79 -15.64
CA SER A 47 -8.58 6.82 -16.73
C SER A 47 -7.12 6.68 -17.14
N LEU A 48 -6.34 7.76 -17.12
CA LEU A 48 -4.88 7.68 -17.28
C LEU A 48 -4.23 6.83 -16.17
N CYS A 49 -4.60 7.06 -14.91
CA CYS A 49 -4.03 6.29 -13.80
C CYS A 49 -4.35 4.79 -13.94
N LYS A 50 -5.59 4.44 -14.29
CA LYS A 50 -6.00 3.04 -14.51
C LYS A 50 -5.20 2.37 -15.62
N GLU A 51 -5.06 3.03 -16.77
CA GLU A 51 -4.25 2.53 -17.89
C GLU A 51 -2.79 2.28 -17.45
N LEU A 52 -2.23 3.17 -16.64
CA LEU A 52 -0.87 2.99 -16.10
C LEU A 52 -0.78 1.82 -15.11
N GLU A 53 -1.81 1.57 -14.31
CA GLU A 53 -1.88 0.40 -13.42
C GLU A 53 -1.97 -0.90 -14.21
N GLU A 54 -2.83 -0.95 -15.24
CA GLU A 54 -3.01 -2.10 -16.13
C GLU A 54 -1.71 -2.45 -16.87
N ASN A 55 -0.93 -1.44 -17.25
CA ASN A 55 0.39 -1.61 -17.87
C ASN A 55 1.54 -1.75 -16.86
N ASN A 56 1.24 -1.97 -15.57
CA ASN A 56 2.23 -2.11 -14.48
C ASN A 56 3.19 -0.92 -14.29
N ASN A 57 2.86 0.25 -14.83
CA ASN A 57 3.62 1.48 -14.68
C ASN A 57 3.24 2.27 -13.41
N LEU A 58 2.09 1.96 -12.82
CA LEU A 58 1.60 2.52 -11.57
C LEU A 58 1.14 1.41 -10.63
N GLY A 59 1.13 1.70 -9.33
CA GLY A 59 0.71 0.78 -8.29
C GLY A 59 1.10 1.31 -6.91
N SER A 60 0.54 0.74 -5.86
CA SER A 60 0.84 1.13 -4.48
C SER A 60 2.33 0.98 -4.12
N ASP A 61 3.03 0.00 -4.70
CA ASP A 61 4.49 -0.18 -4.61
C ASP A 61 5.28 0.53 -5.73
N ARG A 62 4.60 1.16 -6.69
CA ARG A 62 5.19 1.71 -7.93
C ARG A 62 4.79 3.16 -8.15
N LEU A 63 5.30 4.05 -7.29
CA LEU A 63 4.93 5.47 -7.30
C LEU A 63 5.93 6.38 -8.01
N GLN A 64 7.02 5.84 -8.58
CA GLN A 64 8.06 6.68 -9.20
C GLN A 64 7.55 7.49 -10.39
N LEU A 65 6.70 6.89 -11.23
CA LEU A 65 6.09 7.61 -12.35
C LEU A 65 5.19 8.75 -11.84
N MET A 66 4.32 8.45 -10.87
CA MET A 66 3.45 9.47 -10.26
C MET A 66 4.24 10.66 -9.72
N LYS A 67 5.35 10.42 -9.01
CA LYS A 67 6.22 11.50 -8.52
C LYS A 67 6.82 12.36 -9.65
N ARG A 68 7.19 11.76 -10.79
CA ARG A 68 7.67 12.51 -11.96
C ARG A 68 6.56 13.37 -12.57
N LEU A 69 5.35 12.82 -12.68
CA LEU A 69 4.18 13.55 -13.19
C LEU A 69 3.88 14.76 -12.32
N LEU A 70 3.81 14.58 -10.99
CA LEU A 70 3.56 15.67 -10.04
C LEU A 70 4.64 16.75 -10.07
N ARG A 71 5.92 16.37 -10.25
CA ARG A 71 7.01 17.34 -10.48
C ARG A 71 6.85 18.09 -11.79
N GLY A 72 6.42 17.40 -12.86
CA GLY A 72 6.21 18.00 -14.18
C GLY A 72 5.09 19.03 -14.21
N VAL A 73 4.06 18.86 -13.38
CA VAL A 73 2.98 19.85 -13.21
C VAL A 73 3.21 20.79 -12.02
N GLU A 74 4.39 20.74 -11.40
CA GLU A 74 4.80 21.57 -10.25
C GLU A 74 3.87 21.48 -9.02
N ASP A 75 3.14 20.36 -8.83
CA ASP A 75 2.30 20.14 -7.65
C ASP A 75 3.12 19.50 -6.51
N TRP A 76 3.83 20.35 -5.78
CA TRP A 76 4.67 19.96 -4.65
C TRP A 76 3.87 19.42 -3.46
N ALA A 77 2.63 19.88 -3.27
CA ALA A 77 1.80 19.46 -2.14
C ALA A 77 1.30 18.02 -2.31
N LEU A 78 0.87 17.64 -3.51
CA LEU A 78 0.56 16.25 -3.82
C LEU A 78 1.81 15.38 -3.84
N LEU A 79 2.94 15.89 -4.32
CA LEU A 79 4.20 15.16 -4.29
C LEU A 79 4.57 14.76 -2.86
N GLU A 80 4.49 15.69 -1.90
CA GLU A 80 4.77 15.41 -0.49
C GLU A 80 3.84 14.32 0.07
N LYS A 81 2.55 14.32 -0.32
CA LYS A 81 1.60 13.27 0.08
C LYS A 81 1.98 11.89 -0.48
N VAL A 82 2.40 11.83 -1.75
CA VAL A 82 2.86 10.58 -2.37
C VAL A 82 4.15 10.07 -1.71
N GLU A 83 5.09 10.96 -1.39
CA GLU A 83 6.35 10.59 -0.72
C GLU A 83 6.11 10.06 0.70
N LYS A 84 5.20 10.68 1.46
CA LYS A 84 4.77 10.17 2.77
C LYS A 84 4.11 8.82 2.68
N PHE A 85 3.19 8.63 1.73
CA PHE A 85 2.58 7.33 1.45
C PHE A 85 3.66 6.27 1.19
N GLU A 86 4.60 6.56 0.29
CA GLU A 86 5.67 5.64 -0.08
C GLU A 86 6.55 5.28 1.13
N CYS A 87 6.87 6.25 1.98
CA CYS A 87 7.66 6.04 3.19
C CYS A 87 6.95 5.10 4.18
N LYS A 88 5.68 5.40 4.53
CA LYS A 88 4.86 4.57 5.43
C LYS A 88 4.72 3.14 4.90
N ARG A 89 4.54 2.99 3.58
CA ARG A 89 4.45 1.67 2.93
C ARG A 89 5.76 0.88 3.00
N LYS A 90 6.91 1.55 2.79
CA LYS A 90 8.23 0.90 2.91
C LYS A 90 8.52 0.41 4.32
N GLU A 91 8.20 1.22 5.33
CA GLU A 91 8.37 0.81 6.73
C GLU A 91 7.53 -0.43 7.07
N TYR A 92 6.26 -0.43 6.65
CA TYR A 92 5.38 -1.58 6.81
C TYR A 92 5.94 -2.85 6.13
N LYS A 93 6.36 -2.75 4.87
CA LYS A 93 6.91 -3.90 4.15
C LYS A 93 8.22 -4.39 4.76
N ALA A 94 9.08 -3.49 5.24
CA ALA A 94 10.31 -3.88 5.94
C ALA A 94 10.01 -4.65 7.25
N LEU A 95 9.01 -4.20 8.02
CA LEU A 95 8.57 -4.90 9.22
C LEU A 95 7.98 -6.29 8.89
N LEU A 96 7.14 -6.38 7.86
CA LEU A 96 6.62 -7.68 7.41
C LEU A 96 7.72 -8.63 6.96
N GLU A 97 8.70 -8.17 6.19
CA GLU A 97 9.83 -9.03 5.77
C GLU A 97 10.66 -9.53 6.95
N LYS A 98 10.81 -8.71 8.00
CA LYS A 98 11.45 -9.13 9.25
C LYS A 98 10.66 -10.24 9.95
N ILE A 99 9.33 -10.09 10.00
CA ILE A 99 8.42 -11.07 10.57
C ILE A 99 8.45 -12.38 9.76
N ILE A 100 8.33 -12.29 8.43
CA ILE A 100 8.44 -13.44 7.51
C ILE A 100 9.73 -14.20 7.78
N SER A 101 10.86 -13.48 7.78
CA SER A 101 12.18 -14.10 7.98
C SER A 101 12.26 -14.82 9.32
N SER A 102 11.70 -14.24 10.39
CA SER A 102 11.70 -14.86 11.72
C SER A 102 10.79 -16.09 11.78
N LEU A 103 9.60 -16.02 11.22
CA LEU A 103 8.64 -17.11 11.21
C LEU A 103 9.12 -18.27 10.32
N ASP A 104 9.79 -17.98 9.20
CA ASP A 104 10.44 -19.00 8.36
C ASP A 104 11.48 -19.80 9.15
N THR A 105 12.21 -19.18 10.10
CA THR A 105 13.19 -19.91 10.91
C THR A 105 12.58 -20.92 11.87
N LEU A 106 11.28 -20.81 12.19
CA LEU A 106 10.57 -21.79 13.00
C LEU A 106 10.40 -23.11 12.24
N ASN A 107 10.40 -23.06 10.91
CA ASN A 107 10.23 -24.21 10.03
C ASN A 107 8.97 -25.05 10.37
N ASP A 108 7.88 -24.36 10.71
CA ASP A 108 6.62 -24.96 11.18
C ASP A 108 5.41 -24.27 10.52
N LEU A 109 5.34 -24.37 9.19
CA LEU A 109 4.30 -23.75 8.38
C LEU A 109 2.90 -24.28 8.72
N GLU A 110 2.77 -25.58 9.02
CA GLU A 110 1.48 -26.20 9.37
C GLU A 110 0.87 -25.57 10.63
N ARG A 111 1.69 -25.33 11.67
CA ARG A 111 1.23 -24.62 12.86
C ARG A 111 0.82 -23.19 12.55
N LEU A 112 1.58 -22.47 11.72
CA LEU A 112 1.25 -21.10 11.32
C LEU A 112 -0.09 -21.02 10.57
N ILE A 113 -0.33 -21.95 9.64
CA ILE A 113 -1.62 -22.09 8.95
C ILE A 113 -2.74 -22.37 9.97
N ALA A 114 -2.51 -23.25 10.94
CA ALA A 114 -3.50 -23.58 11.97
C ALA A 114 -3.88 -22.35 12.82
N ILE A 115 -2.91 -21.51 13.21
CA ILE A 115 -3.15 -20.24 13.92
C ILE A 115 -4.02 -19.30 13.04
N CYS A 116 -3.80 -19.31 11.73
CA CYS A 116 -4.49 -18.44 10.78
C CYS A 116 -5.81 -18.99 10.24
N ARG A 117 -6.27 -20.17 10.68
CA ARG A 117 -7.44 -20.86 10.07
C ARG A 117 -8.72 -20.02 10.05
N GLY A 118 -8.91 -19.12 11.03
CA GLY A 118 -10.06 -18.19 11.05
C GLY A 118 -9.91 -16.97 10.13
N SER A 119 -8.71 -16.72 9.64
CA SER A 119 -8.33 -15.56 8.81
C SER A 119 -7.96 -15.95 7.37
N VAL A 120 -7.91 -17.25 7.07
CA VAL A 120 -7.66 -17.77 5.73
C VAL A 120 -8.92 -18.49 5.25
N ARG A 121 -9.38 -18.15 4.04
CA ARG A 121 -10.57 -18.79 3.45
C ARG A 121 -10.38 -20.29 3.32
N GLU A 122 -11.41 -21.04 3.72
CA GLU A 122 -11.44 -22.50 3.61
C GLU A 122 -11.18 -22.94 2.16
N GLY A 123 -10.24 -23.87 1.98
CA GLY A 123 -9.81 -24.36 0.65
C GLY A 123 -8.70 -23.54 -0.05
N SER A 124 -8.28 -22.40 0.51
CA SER A 124 -7.09 -21.66 0.00
C SER A 124 -5.76 -22.16 0.58
N GLU A 125 -5.82 -23.02 1.61
CA GLU A 125 -4.65 -23.58 2.31
C GLU A 125 -3.70 -24.33 1.37
N GLY A 126 -4.21 -24.96 0.31
CA GLY A 126 -3.40 -25.68 -0.67
C GLY A 126 -2.49 -24.81 -1.54
N ASN A 127 -2.67 -23.48 -1.52
CA ASN A 127 -1.82 -22.52 -2.24
C ASN A 127 -0.73 -21.90 -1.35
N ILE A 128 -0.65 -22.31 -0.08
CA ILE A 128 0.28 -21.77 0.92
C ILE A 128 1.48 -22.72 1.00
N GLU A 129 2.57 -22.34 0.33
CA GLU A 129 3.80 -23.15 0.23
C GLU A 129 4.88 -22.71 1.24
N ASP A 130 4.83 -21.46 1.69
CA ASP A 130 5.78 -20.84 2.62
C ASP A 130 5.12 -19.71 3.45
N VAL A 131 5.83 -19.16 4.44
CA VAL A 131 5.31 -18.06 5.29
C VAL A 131 4.97 -16.81 4.48
N ARG A 132 5.75 -16.52 3.43
CA ARG A 132 5.49 -15.36 2.58
C ARG A 132 4.17 -15.51 1.82
N SER A 133 3.86 -16.69 1.32
CA SER A 133 2.59 -17.02 0.66
C SER A 133 1.41 -16.97 1.64
N LEU A 134 1.61 -17.39 2.90
CA LEU A 134 0.61 -17.25 3.96
C LEU A 134 0.25 -15.78 4.21
N LEU A 135 1.26 -14.92 4.46
CA LEU A 135 1.00 -13.50 4.71
C LEU A 135 0.44 -12.79 3.48
N ARG A 136 0.88 -13.17 2.27
CA ARG A 136 0.31 -12.66 1.02
C ARG A 136 -1.16 -13.02 0.88
N GLU A 137 -1.53 -14.26 1.22
CA GLU A 137 -2.92 -14.68 1.15
C GLU A 137 -3.80 -13.91 2.15
N LEU A 138 -3.27 -13.64 3.35
CA LEU A 138 -3.93 -12.75 4.31
C LEU A 138 -4.09 -11.33 3.76
N GLU A 139 -3.08 -10.77 3.08
CA GLU A 139 -3.18 -9.47 2.41
C GLU A 139 -4.26 -9.49 1.30
N ASN A 140 -4.28 -10.53 0.47
CA ASN A 140 -5.24 -10.68 -0.64
C ASN A 140 -6.69 -10.77 -0.14
N GLN A 141 -6.89 -11.39 1.02
CA GLN A 141 -8.21 -11.56 1.62
C GLN A 141 -8.63 -10.34 2.47
N GLY A 142 -7.80 -9.31 2.57
CA GLY A 142 -8.05 -8.12 3.39
C GLY A 142 -7.95 -8.40 4.90
N ASN A 143 -7.36 -9.53 5.29
CA ASN A 143 -7.17 -9.93 6.68
C ASN A 143 -5.79 -9.53 7.23
N LEU A 144 -4.95 -8.94 6.39
CA LEU A 144 -3.69 -8.31 6.78
C LEU A 144 -3.47 -7.04 5.97
N GLU A 145 -3.41 -5.91 6.65
CA GLU A 145 -3.02 -4.63 6.05
C GLU A 145 -2.21 -3.83 7.07
N ILE A 146 -1.68 -2.67 6.67
CA ILE A 146 -0.98 -1.80 7.64
C ILE A 146 -1.89 -1.46 8.82
N ASP A 147 -3.18 -1.22 8.56
CA ASP A 147 -4.20 -0.84 9.54
C ASP A 147 -4.85 -2.02 10.25
N TYR A 148 -4.53 -3.24 9.81
CA TYR A 148 -5.10 -4.46 10.34
C TYR A 148 -4.01 -5.51 10.55
N LEU A 149 -3.41 -5.48 11.74
CA LEU A 149 -2.24 -6.28 12.13
C LEU A 149 -2.57 -7.35 13.16
N ASP A 150 -3.84 -7.50 13.53
CA ASP A 150 -4.26 -8.38 14.63
C ASP A 150 -3.94 -9.86 14.36
N VAL A 151 -4.07 -10.30 13.11
CA VAL A 151 -3.67 -11.67 12.72
C VAL A 151 -2.18 -11.90 12.96
N VAL A 152 -1.33 -10.92 12.63
CA VAL A 152 0.12 -11.02 12.83
C VAL A 152 0.50 -10.94 14.29
N LYS A 153 -0.17 -10.09 15.10
CA LYS A 153 0.01 -10.09 16.56
C LYS A 153 -0.31 -11.45 17.17
N ASN A 154 -1.41 -12.07 16.74
CA ASN A 154 -1.80 -13.39 17.20
C ASN A 154 -0.74 -14.45 16.86
N ILE A 155 -0.25 -14.45 15.61
CA ILE A 155 0.86 -15.34 15.21
C ILE A 155 2.07 -15.13 16.12
N LEU A 156 2.53 -13.88 16.29
CA LEU A 156 3.73 -13.59 17.08
C LEU A 156 3.58 -13.95 18.56
N ALA A 157 2.38 -13.80 19.13
CA ALA A 157 2.08 -14.21 20.50
C ALA A 157 2.11 -15.74 20.65
N GLU A 158 1.45 -16.46 19.74
CA GLU A 158 1.39 -17.93 19.73
C GLU A 158 2.76 -18.57 19.43
N THR A 159 3.64 -17.88 18.70
CA THR A 159 5.02 -18.33 18.43
C THR A 159 6.04 -17.78 19.42
N GLU A 160 5.59 -17.17 20.53
CA GLU A 160 6.44 -16.59 21.58
C GLU A 160 7.49 -15.59 21.06
N SER A 161 7.22 -14.95 19.93
CA SER A 161 8.10 -14.00 19.24
C SER A 161 7.98 -12.59 19.83
N ASN A 162 8.18 -12.50 21.15
CA ASN A 162 7.88 -11.33 21.98
C ASN A 162 8.58 -10.03 21.52
N GLU A 163 9.82 -10.13 21.04
CA GLU A 163 10.57 -8.95 20.57
C GLU A 163 9.93 -8.35 19.30
N LEU A 164 9.49 -9.20 18.37
CA LEU A 164 8.80 -8.75 17.15
C LEU A 164 7.39 -8.26 17.45
N LEU A 165 6.69 -8.89 18.40
CA LEU A 165 5.38 -8.42 18.85
C LEU A 165 5.49 -6.98 19.39
N LYS A 166 6.48 -6.72 20.25
CA LYS A 166 6.74 -5.38 20.79
C LYS A 166 7.10 -4.37 19.70
N GLU A 167 7.90 -4.77 18.71
CA GLU A 167 8.25 -3.90 17.58
C GLU A 167 7.03 -3.55 16.71
N LEU A 168 6.13 -4.52 16.50
CA LEU A 168 4.86 -4.34 15.79
C LEU A 168 3.92 -3.37 16.53
N GLU A 169 3.78 -3.53 17.84
CA GLU A 169 2.99 -2.61 18.68
C GLU A 169 3.56 -1.19 18.64
N GLN A 170 4.87 -1.03 18.77
CA GLN A 170 5.53 0.27 18.67
C GLN A 170 5.34 0.91 17.29
N PHE A 171 5.34 0.11 16.22
CA PHE A 171 5.06 0.59 14.88
C PHE A 171 3.64 1.17 14.78
N GLU A 172 2.62 0.46 15.28
CA GLU A 172 1.24 0.95 15.30
C GLU A 172 1.08 2.21 16.14
N GLU A 173 1.71 2.28 17.31
CA GLU A 173 1.65 3.46 18.17
C GLU A 173 2.23 4.70 17.48
N ARG A 174 3.38 4.55 16.80
CA ARG A 174 4.00 5.64 16.04
C ARG A 174 3.08 6.11 14.91
N ARG A 175 2.58 5.19 14.09
CA ARG A 175 1.66 5.52 12.99
C ARG A 175 0.39 6.22 13.51
N ASN A 176 -0.26 5.65 14.52
CA ASN A 176 -1.48 6.22 15.09
C ASN A 176 -1.26 7.64 15.65
N ARG A 177 -0.05 7.95 16.13
CA ARG A 177 0.33 9.29 16.57
C ARG A 177 0.53 10.24 15.39
N GLU A 178 1.15 9.79 14.32
CA GLU A 178 1.34 10.54 13.08
C GLU A 178 0.01 10.88 12.41
N ASP A 179 -0.88 9.91 12.25
CA ASP A 179 -2.19 10.14 11.62
C ASP A 179 -3.05 11.11 12.43
N LYS A 180 -3.02 11.02 13.77
CA LYS A 180 -3.66 12.00 14.67
C LYS A 180 -3.07 13.40 14.52
N SER A 181 -1.76 13.51 14.28
CA SER A 181 -1.07 14.78 14.05
C SER A 181 -1.48 15.39 12.71
N GLU A 182 -1.56 14.58 11.66
CA GLU A 182 -1.99 15.01 10.33
C GLU A 182 -3.45 15.46 10.32
N ALA A 183 -4.35 14.71 10.98
CA ALA A 183 -5.75 15.11 11.14
C ALA A 183 -5.89 16.48 11.82
N ARG A 184 -5.09 16.76 12.86
CA ARG A 184 -5.07 18.06 13.54
C ARG A 184 -4.57 19.19 12.63
N LYS A 185 -3.53 18.94 11.84
CA LYS A 185 -3.00 19.93 10.87
C LYS A 185 -4.02 20.25 9.77
N GLY A 186 -4.75 19.25 9.27
CA GLY A 186 -5.82 19.47 8.28
C GLY A 186 -6.97 20.33 8.82
N ILE A 187 -7.30 20.21 10.11
CA ILE A 187 -8.29 21.07 10.78
C ILE A 187 -7.75 22.49 10.93
N SER A 188 -6.48 22.68 11.29
CA SER A 188 -5.88 24.01 11.48
C SER A 188 -5.65 24.81 10.19
N ILE A 189 -5.60 24.18 9.02
CA ILE A 189 -5.46 24.88 7.72
C ILE A 189 -6.83 25.35 7.19
N SER A 190 -7.93 24.91 7.81
CA SER A 190 -9.32 25.21 7.39
C SER A 190 -10.01 26.31 8.21
N ILE A 191 -9.27 27.09 9.01
CA ILE A 191 -9.76 28.21 9.85
C ILE A 191 -9.04 29.49 9.43
#